data_AF-A0A8S3B6Q6-F1
#
_entry.id   AF-A0A8S3B6Q6-F1
#
_cell.length_a   1.000
_cell.length_b   1.000
_cell.length_c   1.000
_cell.angle_alpha   90.00
_cell.angle_beta   90.00
_cell.angle_gamma   90.00
#
_symmetry.space_group_name_H-M   'P 1'
#
loop_
_entity.id
_entity.type
_entity.pdbx_description
1 polymer ?
#
loop_
_entity_poly.entity_id
_entity_poly.type
_entity_poly.pdbx_seq_one_letter_code
_entity_poly.pdbx_strand_id
1 'polypeptide(L)'
;MNNTNATTTTAADDGDAPNTANRWKIDLRNHGSKFFNSLDDLISAVDKPDELFKMLHEIGIQHKNYETKPEHIQAIVDGLNHTMEFGLRDKWTDSRQKSFQRLINIIVGRTNRALTGDEK
;
A
#
# COMPACT_ATOMS: atom_id res chain seq x y z
N MET A 1 37.31 42.63 4.47
CA MET A 1 36.04 43.21 4.95
C MET A 1 34.98 42.14 4.87
N ASN A 2 34.35 41.89 6.02
CA ASN A 2 33.32 40.90 6.25
C ASN A 2 31.97 41.50 5.82
N ASN A 3 31.12 40.77 5.09
CA ASN A 3 29.69 40.82 5.40
C ASN A 3 29.00 39.52 4.98
N THR A 4 28.62 38.81 6.02
CA THR A 4 27.72 37.66 6.09
C THR A 4 26.32 38.03 5.59
N ASN A 5 25.65 37.11 4.90
CA ASN A 5 24.22 36.92 5.13
C ASN A 5 23.85 35.45 4.89
N ALA A 6 23.24 34.90 5.93
CA ALA A 6 22.83 33.51 6.08
C ALA A 6 21.62 33.18 5.20
N THR A 7 21.56 31.94 4.74
CA THR A 7 20.30 31.30 4.34
C THR A 7 20.28 29.90 4.96
N THR A 8 19.81 29.88 6.20
CA THR A 8 18.87 28.93 6.79
C THR A 8 18.89 27.48 6.27
N THR A 9 19.73 26.66 6.91
CA THR A 9 19.46 25.28 7.36
C THR A 9 18.08 25.24 8.06
N THR A 10 17.17 24.28 7.88
CA THR A 10 17.28 22.83 8.11
C THR A 10 16.09 22.11 7.47
N ALA A 11 16.37 21.12 6.63
CA ALA A 11 15.52 19.92 6.55
C ALA A 11 15.81 19.12 7.83
N ALA A 12 14.92 19.21 8.81
CA ALA A 12 14.90 18.25 9.92
C ALA A 12 14.42 16.92 9.33
N ASP A 13 15.16 15.81 9.35
CA ASP A 13 15.85 15.09 10.44
C ASP A 13 15.11 13.76 10.59
N ASP A 14 15.42 12.84 9.68
CA ASP A 14 15.03 11.43 9.75
C ASP A 14 16.12 10.62 10.51
N GLY A 15 16.81 11.27 11.44
CA GLY A 15 17.96 10.75 12.16
C GLY A 15 17.58 9.73 13.22
N ASP A 16 17.52 8.44 12.84
CA ASP A 16 18.09 7.35 13.68
C ASP A 16 18.20 5.97 12.99
N ALA A 17 18.12 5.89 11.65
CA ALA A 17 18.43 4.65 10.94
C ALA A 17 19.85 4.70 10.32
N PRO A 18 20.73 3.73 10.61
CA PRO A 18 22.03 3.66 9.95
C PRO A 18 21.85 3.59 8.42
N ASN A 19 22.63 4.40 7.71
CA ASN A 19 22.66 4.58 6.26
C ASN A 19 22.57 3.26 5.46
N THR A 20 21.36 2.90 5.05
CA THR A 20 21.03 1.87 4.02
C THR A 20 20.39 2.49 2.77
N ALA A 21 20.49 3.82 2.62
CA ALA A 21 19.59 4.67 1.84
C ALA A 21 19.60 4.52 0.30
N ASN A 22 20.27 3.51 -0.28
CA ASN A 22 20.52 3.50 -1.73
C ASN A 22 20.32 2.16 -2.45
N ARG A 23 19.54 1.21 -1.92
CA ARG A 23 19.08 0.05 -2.72
C ARG A 23 17.61 0.08 -3.12
N TRP A 24 16.79 0.88 -2.43
CA TRP A 24 15.35 0.98 -2.68
C TRP A 24 14.84 2.39 -2.39
N LYS A 25 15.19 3.38 -3.21
CA LYS A 25 14.41 4.63 -3.26
C LYS A 25 13.11 4.34 -4.00
N ILE A 26 12.19 3.62 -3.35
CA ILE A 26 10.79 3.66 -3.76
C ILE A 26 10.34 5.09 -3.46
N ASP A 27 10.03 5.85 -4.50
CA ASP A 27 9.26 7.08 -4.32
C ASP A 27 7.90 6.67 -3.73
N LEU A 28 7.80 6.76 -2.41
CA LEU A 28 6.63 6.33 -1.65
C LEU A 28 5.38 7.08 -2.10
N ARG A 29 5.53 8.32 -2.57
CA ARG A 29 4.41 9.11 -3.09
C ARG A 29 3.91 8.56 -4.42
N ASN A 30 4.84 8.24 -5.33
CA ASN A 30 4.50 7.58 -6.60
C ASN A 30 3.89 6.19 -6.38
N HIS A 31 4.47 5.40 -5.46
CA HIS A 31 3.91 4.09 -5.11
C HIS A 31 2.51 4.22 -4.52
N GLY A 32 2.30 5.16 -3.58
CA GLY A 32 0.99 5.43 -2.99
C GLY A 32 -0.06 5.77 -4.05
N SER A 33 0.28 6.62 -5.03
CA SER A 33 -0.64 6.92 -6.14
C SER A 33 -0.99 5.69 -6.96
N LYS A 34 0.00 4.86 -7.34
CA LYS A 34 -0.25 3.61 -8.09
C LYS A 34 -1.11 2.62 -7.30
N PHE A 35 -0.85 2.52 -6.00
CA PHE A 35 -1.61 1.68 -5.09
C PHE A 35 -3.08 2.08 -5.05
N PHE A 36 -3.37 3.37 -4.82
CA PHE A 36 -4.76 3.85 -4.77
C PHE A 36 -5.47 3.76 -6.12
N ASN A 37 -4.78 3.99 -7.24
CA ASN A 37 -5.37 3.77 -8.57
C ASN A 37 -5.72 2.29 -8.78
N SER A 38 -4.82 1.37 -8.39
CA SER A 38 -5.10 -0.07 -8.49
C SER A 38 -6.26 -0.47 -7.59
N LEU A 39 -6.38 0.12 -6.39
CA LEU A 39 -7.50 -0.12 -5.48
C LEU A 39 -8.83 0.39 -6.07
N ASP A 40 -8.82 1.54 -6.75
CA ASP A 40 -10.00 2.09 -7.45
C ASP A 40 -10.46 1.16 -8.59
N ASP A 41 -9.52 0.65 -9.39
CA ASP A 41 -9.80 -0.33 -10.44
C ASP A 41 -10.42 -1.61 -9.84
N LEU A 42 -9.85 -2.14 -8.75
CA LEU A 42 -10.36 -3.32 -8.06
C LEU A 42 -11.77 -3.11 -7.49
N ILE A 43 -12.03 -1.96 -6.88
CA ILE A 43 -13.37 -1.61 -6.36
C ILE A 43 -14.37 -1.50 -7.51
N SER A 44 -13.96 -0.91 -8.64
CA SER A 44 -14.81 -0.79 -9.84
C SER A 44 -15.15 -2.15 -10.46
N ALA A 45 -14.33 -3.18 -10.23
CA ALA A 45 -14.55 -4.55 -10.68
C ALA A 45 -15.24 -5.45 -9.64
N VAL A 46 -15.64 -4.96 -8.47
CA VAL A 46 -16.16 -5.79 -7.37
C VAL A 46 -17.39 -6.64 -7.74
N ASP A 47 -18.23 -6.13 -8.65
CA ASP A 47 -19.42 -6.82 -9.15
C ASP A 47 -19.14 -7.76 -10.34
N LYS A 48 -17.86 -7.92 -10.71
CA LYS A 48 -17.40 -8.74 -11.83
C LYS A 48 -16.33 -9.74 -11.35
N PRO A 49 -16.73 -10.84 -10.71
CA PRO A 49 -15.81 -11.75 -10.02
C PRO A 49 -14.64 -12.25 -10.87
N ASP A 50 -14.90 -12.60 -12.14
CA ASP A 50 -13.86 -13.12 -13.04
C ASP A 50 -12.82 -12.06 -13.40
N GLU A 51 -13.25 -10.82 -13.64
CA GLU A 51 -12.37 -9.68 -13.92
C GLU A 51 -11.53 -9.34 -12.69
N LEU A 52 -12.19 -9.24 -11.52
CA LEU A 52 -11.54 -8.98 -10.25
C LEU A 52 -10.47 -10.03 -9.92
N PHE A 53 -10.79 -11.31 -10.08
CA PHE A 53 -9.87 -12.39 -9.75
C PHE A 53 -8.66 -12.47 -10.69
N LYS A 54 -8.86 -12.12 -11.97
CA LYS A 54 -7.77 -11.99 -12.93
C LYS A 54 -6.83 -10.84 -12.52
N MET A 55 -7.38 -9.67 -12.22
CA MET A 55 -6.60 -8.50 -11.79
C MET A 55 -5.78 -8.80 -10.53
N LEU A 56 -6.41 -9.41 -9.51
CA LEU A 56 -5.73 -9.75 -8.26
C LEU A 56 -4.62 -10.78 -8.43
N HIS A 57 -4.81 -11.74 -9.34
CA HIS A 57 -3.76 -12.69 -9.71
C HIS A 57 -2.58 -11.96 -10.37
N GLU A 58 -2.84 -11.10 -11.36
CA GLU A 58 -1.80 -10.32 -12.05
C GLU A 58 -1.02 -9.42 -11.07
N ILE A 59 -1.71 -8.77 -10.13
CA ILE A 59 -1.09 -8.00 -9.05
C ILE A 59 -0.16 -8.89 -8.21
N GLY A 60 -0.59 -10.09 -7.81
CA GLY A 60 0.26 -11.02 -7.05
C GLY A 60 1.51 -11.46 -7.81
N ILE A 61 1.38 -11.76 -9.12
CA ILE A 61 2.52 -12.09 -9.98
C ILE A 61 3.50 -10.92 -10.10
N GLN A 62 3.01 -9.68 -10.25
CA GLN A 62 3.86 -8.50 -10.26
C GLN A 62 4.60 -8.31 -8.92
N HIS A 63 3.90 -8.50 -7.80
CA HIS A 63 4.49 -8.38 -6.47
C HIS A 63 5.55 -9.47 -6.20
N LYS A 64 5.43 -10.64 -6.82
CA LYS A 64 6.46 -11.69 -6.80
C LYS A 64 7.77 -11.21 -7.41
N ASN A 65 7.72 -10.45 -8.52
CA ASN A 65 8.90 -9.88 -9.17
C ASN A 65 9.62 -8.83 -8.31
N TYR A 66 8.93 -8.24 -7.34
CA TYR A 66 9.50 -7.30 -6.37
C TYR A 66 10.01 -7.99 -5.10
N GLU A 67 10.05 -9.33 -5.07
CA GLU A 67 10.43 -10.12 -3.89
C GLU A 67 9.55 -9.79 -2.66
N THR A 68 8.30 -9.40 -2.92
CA THR A 68 7.31 -9.10 -1.87
C THR A 68 7.03 -10.37 -1.08
N LYS A 69 6.83 -10.23 0.23
CA LYS A 69 6.41 -11.32 1.11
C LYS A 69 5.02 -11.02 1.69
N PRO A 70 4.26 -12.05 2.11
CA PRO A 70 2.95 -11.86 2.72
C PRO A 70 2.96 -10.86 3.90
N GLU A 71 4.04 -10.80 4.67
CA GLU A 71 4.19 -9.88 5.80
C GLU A 71 4.24 -8.42 5.35
N HIS A 72 4.79 -8.12 4.17
CA HIS A 72 4.78 -6.76 3.61
C HIS A 72 3.36 -6.34 3.21
N ILE A 73 2.57 -7.27 2.66
CA ILE A 73 1.16 -7.03 2.32
C ILE A 73 0.36 -6.78 3.60
N GLN A 74 0.61 -7.54 4.67
CA GLN A 74 -0.06 -7.32 5.95
C GLN A 74 0.22 -5.92 6.52
N ALA A 75 1.47 -5.46 6.46
CA ALA A 75 1.81 -4.10 6.90
C ALA A 75 1.04 -3.01 6.12
N ILE A 76 0.82 -3.20 4.81
CA ILE A 76 0.00 -2.29 3.99
C ILE A 76 -1.46 -2.35 4.42
N VAL A 77 -2.00 -3.54 4.68
CA VAL A 77 -3.39 -3.72 5.15
C VAL A 77 -3.63 -2.99 6.47
N ASP A 78 -2.71 -3.12 7.42
CA ASP A 78 -2.82 -2.46 8.73
C ASP A 78 -2.81 -0.94 8.58
N GLY A 79 -1.88 -0.40 7.77
CA GLY A 79 -1.81 1.03 7.46
C GLY A 79 -3.05 1.56 6.71
N LEU A 80 -3.59 0.78 5.76
CA LEU A 80 -4.81 1.13 5.04
C LEU A 80 -6.03 1.15 5.96
N ASN A 81 -6.18 0.15 6.83
CA ASN A 81 -7.25 0.12 7.83
C ASN A 81 -7.20 1.35 8.73
N HIS A 82 -6.02 1.70 9.24
CA HIS A 82 -5.84 2.92 10.03
C HIS A 82 -6.17 4.20 9.24
N THR A 83 -5.77 4.25 7.95
CA THR A 83 -6.08 5.37 7.06
C THR A 83 -7.58 5.53 6.84
N MET A 84 -8.32 4.43 6.67
CA MET A 84 -9.77 4.45 6.49
C MET A 84 -10.48 4.90 7.76
N GLU A 85 -10.07 4.40 8.92
CA GLU A 85 -10.61 4.82 10.22
C GLU A 85 -10.38 6.31 10.44
N PHE A 86 -9.13 6.78 10.29
CA PHE A 86 -8.76 8.17 10.48
C PHE A 86 -9.45 9.12 9.48
N GLY A 87 -9.54 8.70 8.21
CA GLY A 87 -10.08 9.52 7.12
C GLY A 87 -11.59 9.63 7.13
N LEU A 88 -12.29 8.54 7.48
CA LEU A 88 -13.76 8.51 7.47
C LEU A 88 -14.37 8.93 8.81
N ARG A 89 -13.64 8.83 9.93
CA ARG A 89 -14.07 9.27 11.26
C ARG A 89 -15.45 8.69 11.61
N ASP A 90 -16.44 9.52 11.88
CA ASP A 90 -17.81 9.13 12.21
C ASP A 90 -18.50 8.32 11.10
N LYS A 91 -17.98 8.37 9.86
CA LYS A 91 -18.46 7.54 8.75
C LYS A 91 -17.87 6.12 8.81
N TRP A 92 -16.84 5.84 9.60
CA TRP A 92 -16.26 4.51 9.78
C TRP A 92 -17.07 3.65 10.78
N THR A 93 -18.33 3.41 10.43
CA THR A 93 -19.23 2.58 11.25
C THR A 93 -18.85 1.10 11.18
N ASP A 94 -19.23 0.30 12.18
CA ASP A 94 -19.06 -1.16 12.21
C ASP A 94 -19.44 -1.88 10.91
N SER A 95 -20.55 -1.49 10.28
CA SER A 95 -21.02 -2.10 9.03
C SER A 95 -20.05 -1.85 7.86
N ARG A 96 -19.50 -0.63 7.77
CA ARG A 96 -18.52 -0.24 6.76
C ARG A 96 -17.17 -0.88 7.01
N GLN A 97 -16.71 -0.92 8.26
CA GLN A 97 -15.50 -1.65 8.64
C GLN A 97 -15.59 -3.13 8.28
N LYS A 98 -16.69 -3.81 8.63
CA LYS A 98 -16.91 -5.22 8.29
C LYS A 98 -16.92 -5.47 6.78
N SER A 99 -17.58 -4.60 6.02
CA SER A 99 -17.66 -4.71 4.57
C SER A 99 -16.29 -4.50 3.91
N PHE A 100 -15.55 -3.48 4.37
CA PHE A 100 -14.19 -3.21 3.91
C PHE A 100 -13.24 -4.35 4.23
N GLN A 101 -13.26 -4.88 5.46
CA GLN A 101 -12.40 -5.99 5.84
C GLN A 101 -12.67 -7.25 5.00
N ARG A 102 -13.93 -7.50 4.60
CA ARG A 102 -14.25 -8.60 3.68
C ARG A 102 -13.61 -8.39 2.31
N LEU A 103 -13.70 -7.19 1.75
CA LEU A 103 -13.05 -6.84 0.48
C LEU A 103 -11.53 -7.03 0.58
N ILE A 104 -10.90 -6.48 1.62
CA ILE A 104 -9.46 -6.62 1.86
C ILE A 104 -9.05 -8.09 1.98
N ASN A 105 -9.81 -8.91 2.70
CA ASN A 105 -9.51 -10.34 2.82
C ASN A 105 -9.55 -11.07 1.47
N ILE A 106 -10.45 -10.69 0.56
CA ILE A 106 -10.51 -11.23 -0.80
C ILE A 106 -9.25 -10.81 -1.58
N ILE A 107 -8.90 -9.53 -1.52
CA ILE A 107 -7.72 -8.96 -2.18
C ILE A 107 -6.45 -9.67 -1.69
N VAL A 108 -6.20 -9.64 -0.37
CA VAL A 108 -5.02 -10.26 0.25
C VAL A 108 -4.95 -11.75 -0.05
N GLY A 109 -6.07 -12.47 0.13
CA GLY A 109 -6.11 -13.91 -0.10
C GLY A 109 -5.78 -14.30 -1.54
N ARG A 110 -6.25 -13.54 -2.53
CA ARG A 110 -5.98 -13.83 -3.95
C ARG A 110 -4.58 -13.39 -4.35
N THR A 111 -4.15 -12.20 -3.94
CA THR A 111 -2.80 -11.70 -4.20
C THR A 111 -1.74 -12.61 -3.58
N ASN A 112 -1.92 -13.05 -2.32
CA ASN A 112 -0.96 -13.94 -1.66
C ASN A 112 -0.86 -15.31 -2.34
N ARG A 113 -1.96 -15.90 -2.80
CA ARG A 113 -1.91 -17.17 -3.55
C ARG A 113 -1.05 -17.06 -4.81
N ALA A 114 -1.26 -16.02 -5.60
CA ALA A 114 -0.45 -15.78 -6.80
C ALA A 114 1.02 -15.44 -6.44
N LEU A 115 1.24 -14.70 -5.35
CA LEU A 115 2.57 -14.36 -4.85
C LEU A 115 3.38 -15.61 -4.45
N THR A 116 2.77 -16.52 -3.68
CA THR A 116 3.41 -17.74 -3.19
C THR A 116 3.43 -18.87 -4.21
N GLY A 117 2.57 -18.81 -5.23
CA GLY A 117 2.36 -19.89 -6.20
C GLY A 117 1.40 -20.97 -5.72
N ASP A 118 0.65 -20.72 -4.65
CA ASP A 118 -0.37 -21.63 -4.09
C ASP A 118 -1.70 -21.49 -4.83
N GLU A 119 -1.69 -21.74 -6.13
CA GLU A 119 -2.87 -21.65 -6.98
C GLU A 119 -3.62 -22.99 -6.96
N LYS A 120 -4.61 -23.11 -6.08
CA LYS A 120 -5.66 -24.13 -6.15
C LYS A 120 -6.96 -23.53 -6.65
#